data_AF-A0A5A7RPK1-F1
#
_entry.id   AF-A0A5A7RPK1-F1
#
_cell.length_a   1.000
_cell.length_b   1.000
_cell.length_c   1.000
_cell.angle_alpha   90.00
_cell.angle_beta   90.00
_cell.angle_gamma   90.00
#
_symmetry.space_group_name_H-M   'P 1'
#
loop_
_entity.id
_entity.type
_entity.pdbx_description
1 polymer ?
#
loop_
_entity_poly.entity_id
_entity_poly.type
_entity_poly.pdbx_seq_one_letter_code
_entity_poly.pdbx_strand_id
1 'polypeptide(L)'
;MILLILIYPVYSMDFIVGNPSCNFCSPNEWNNTYGGKMDDMGYSVAETAGGYFVAGVTKSFGKGNYDAWLIKVDRNGNEIWNKTYGGKNEDGIYDILVTQDGCIVAGKTKSFGKGSYDAWLIKVDSNGNEIWNKTYGGEGNEVAYSICPTHDGYLIAGIIQPFGKDYDAWLIKMDNNGNEIWNKTYGSTRNDYVYSIKECNEGYVMAGTTEFSIKDYDAWLIKVDNNGNEIWNKTYGGEASEIATDVAVGKDGYIMSGNFMDLKKRISDAMIIKVDNNGNEIWNKTYGGAYMDNLNCILADNDSIVAAGYYGMLSNKGGAWIVRIDENGSILWNKTIHGKGDDFAWSFIKSKGGYLLVGSSSAYSRGGYDVWLIKVYESKIEIEIKGGLGINIFIKNLENESITNVEFNVAIMGFILFGKVSEGNLDLPPGEIKLHIPVFGFGNAKIRIRIGDVEKSANCFVFGPFVLIR
;
A
#
# COMPACT_ATOMS: atom_id res chain seq x y z
N MET A 1 11.38 23.10 51.74
CA MET A 1 9.99 23.43 51.35
C MET A 1 9.71 22.71 50.04
N ILE A 2 9.10 21.52 50.12
CA ILE A 2 8.75 20.70 48.96
C ILE A 2 7.41 21.22 48.47
N LEU A 3 7.38 21.83 47.29
CA LEU A 3 6.13 22.22 46.63
C LEU A 3 5.81 21.16 45.58
N LEU A 4 4.96 20.21 45.99
CA LEU A 4 4.23 19.33 45.08
C LEU A 4 3.24 20.22 44.32
N ILE A 5 3.36 20.30 43.00
CA ILE A 5 2.31 20.85 42.14
C ILE A 5 1.84 19.72 41.22
N LEU A 6 0.70 19.14 41.59
CA LEU A 6 -0.17 18.36 40.72
C LEU A 6 -1.01 19.34 39.90
N ILE A 7 -0.90 19.34 38.57
CA ILE A 7 -1.87 19.98 37.68
C ILE A 7 -2.23 18.99 36.57
N TYR A 8 -3.54 18.73 36.47
CA TYR A 8 -4.19 17.90 35.46
C TYR A 8 -4.11 18.52 34.06
N PRO A 9 -4.12 17.72 32.97
CA PRO A 9 -4.12 18.25 31.61
C PRO A 9 -5.51 18.80 31.24
N VAL A 10 -5.54 20.06 30.78
CA VAL A 10 -6.68 20.67 30.09
C VAL A 10 -6.46 20.53 28.59
N TYR A 11 -7.44 19.98 27.88
CA TYR A 11 -7.47 19.87 26.42
C TYR A 11 -7.81 21.21 25.74
N SER A 12 -7.14 21.52 24.62
CA SER A 12 -7.65 22.31 23.48
C SER A 12 -6.56 22.26 22.38
N MET A 13 -6.72 21.57 21.24
CA MET A 13 -7.55 21.84 20.04
C MET A 13 -7.01 23.02 19.22
N ASP A 14 -6.23 22.70 18.18
CA ASP A 14 -5.70 23.66 17.19
C ASP A 14 -6.63 23.75 15.97
N PHE A 15 -6.95 24.97 15.57
CA PHE A 15 -7.54 25.32 14.27
C PHE A 15 -6.47 25.95 13.39
N ILE A 16 -6.32 25.45 12.15
CA ILE A 16 -5.58 26.15 11.07
C ILE A 16 -6.49 26.24 9.82
N VAL A 17 -6.60 27.47 9.29
CA VAL A 17 -7.42 27.88 8.14
C VAL A 17 -6.53 28.09 6.90
N GLY A 18 -6.90 27.44 5.76
CA GLY A 18 -6.52 27.70 4.35
C GLY A 18 -5.05 27.44 3.92
N ASN A 19 -4.68 26.79 2.81
CA ASN A 19 -5.27 26.45 1.50
C ASN A 19 -4.60 25.14 0.97
N PRO A 20 -5.19 24.35 0.05
CA PRO A 20 -4.76 22.99 -0.29
C PRO A 20 -3.76 22.99 -1.44
N SER A 21 -2.49 22.76 -1.12
CA SER A 21 -1.47 22.30 -2.06
C SER A 21 -0.40 21.65 -1.19
N CYS A 22 0.09 20.47 -1.58
CA CYS A 22 1.06 19.68 -0.83
C CYS A 22 2.17 20.53 -0.19
N ASN A 23 2.16 20.71 1.14
CA ASN A 23 3.18 21.49 1.86
C ASN A 23 4.46 20.69 2.17
N PHE A 24 4.59 19.45 1.70
CA PHE A 24 5.69 18.54 2.05
C PHE A 24 6.09 17.58 0.93
N CYS A 25 5.96 17.98 -0.33
CA CYS A 25 6.46 17.19 -1.44
C CYS A 25 7.89 17.65 -1.78
N SER A 26 8.83 16.70 -1.81
CA SER A 26 10.11 16.88 -2.52
C SER A 26 9.87 17.47 -3.91
N PRO A 27 10.78 18.27 -4.50
CA PRO A 27 10.61 18.81 -5.85
C PRO A 27 10.25 17.78 -6.94
N ASN A 28 10.48 16.50 -6.67
CA ASN A 28 10.17 15.39 -7.57
C ASN A 28 8.89 14.61 -7.22
N GLU A 29 8.37 14.72 -5.99
CA GLU A 29 7.13 14.05 -5.59
C GLU A 29 5.91 14.79 -6.12
N TRP A 30 4.97 14.03 -6.66
CA TRP A 30 3.71 14.56 -7.14
C TRP A 30 2.57 13.61 -6.77
N ASN A 31 1.38 14.17 -6.65
CA ASN A 31 0.17 13.38 -6.55
C ASN A 31 -0.94 14.06 -7.35
N ASN A 32 -1.77 13.24 -7.98
CA ASN A 32 -2.90 13.67 -8.79
C ASN A 32 -4.15 12.91 -8.38
N THR A 33 -5.30 13.58 -8.44
CA THR A 33 -6.61 12.94 -8.25
C THR A 33 -7.46 12.97 -9.51
N TYR A 34 -8.22 11.89 -9.70
CA TYR A 34 -9.12 11.72 -10.82
C TYR A 34 -10.48 11.28 -10.28
N GLY A 35 -11.52 12.03 -10.65
CA GLY A 35 -12.87 11.77 -10.17
C GLY A 35 -13.80 12.96 -10.36
N GLY A 36 -15.03 12.76 -9.95
CA GLY A 36 -16.13 13.71 -10.05
C GLY A 36 -16.72 14.07 -8.69
N LYS A 37 -18.04 14.18 -8.62
CA LYS A 37 -18.74 14.58 -7.38
C LYS A 37 -19.09 13.39 -6.48
N MET A 38 -19.05 12.17 -7.03
CA MET A 38 -19.40 10.94 -6.33
C MET A 38 -18.13 10.12 -6.09
N ASP A 39 -18.29 8.91 -5.54
CA ASP A 39 -17.15 8.06 -5.19
C ASP A 39 -16.50 7.43 -6.43
N ASP A 40 -15.18 7.57 -6.52
CA ASP A 40 -14.30 7.02 -7.52
C ASP A 40 -13.07 6.44 -6.79
N MET A 41 -12.66 5.22 -7.10
CA MET A 41 -11.63 4.49 -6.34
C MET A 41 -10.66 3.79 -7.28
N GLY A 42 -9.35 3.88 -7.01
CA GLY A 42 -8.31 3.25 -7.83
C GLY A 42 -7.73 2.04 -7.12
N TYR A 43 -7.80 0.87 -7.73
CA TYR A 43 -7.39 -0.40 -7.13
C TYR A 43 -6.07 -0.96 -7.68
N SER A 44 -5.76 -0.71 -8.96
CA SER A 44 -4.54 -1.23 -9.59
C SER A 44 -3.88 -0.19 -10.50
N VAL A 45 -2.56 -0.30 -10.63
CA VAL A 45 -1.73 0.57 -11.46
C VAL A 45 -0.65 -0.25 -12.16
N ALA A 46 -0.39 0.05 -13.43
CA ALA A 46 0.64 -0.63 -14.20
C ALA A 46 1.44 0.35 -15.08
N GLU A 47 2.75 0.12 -15.20
CA GLU A 47 3.62 0.91 -16.06
C GLU A 47 3.46 0.52 -17.54
N THR A 48 3.56 1.52 -18.40
CA THR A 48 3.54 1.41 -19.86
C THR A 48 4.73 2.19 -20.43
N ALA A 49 5.06 2.00 -21.71
CA ALA A 49 6.17 2.72 -22.34
C ALA A 49 6.10 4.26 -22.16
N GLY A 50 4.88 4.82 -22.18
CA GLY A 50 4.63 6.27 -22.15
C GLY A 50 4.07 6.84 -20.83
N GLY A 51 3.89 6.04 -19.79
CA GLY A 51 3.23 6.48 -18.55
C GLY A 51 2.57 5.30 -17.84
N TYR A 52 1.35 5.48 -17.35
CA TYR A 52 0.69 4.47 -16.52
C TYR A 52 -0.73 4.15 -17.00
N PHE A 53 -1.20 2.95 -16.69
CA PHE A 53 -2.62 2.61 -16.61
C PHE A 53 -3.03 2.61 -15.14
N VAL A 54 -4.20 3.14 -14.83
CA VAL A 54 -4.82 3.12 -13.51
C VAL A 54 -6.22 2.57 -13.67
N ALA A 55 -6.59 1.57 -12.88
CA ALA A 55 -7.92 0.98 -12.94
C ALA A 55 -8.61 0.93 -11.59
N GLY A 56 -9.93 0.97 -11.64
CA GLY A 56 -10.78 0.81 -10.48
C GLY A 56 -12.24 0.98 -10.82
N VAL A 57 -12.95 1.78 -10.02
CA VAL A 57 -14.39 2.05 -10.17
C VAL A 57 -14.67 3.55 -10.21
N THR A 58 -15.75 3.92 -10.88
CA THR A 58 -16.29 5.28 -10.86
C THR A 58 -17.79 5.25 -10.65
N LYS A 59 -18.30 6.07 -9.74
CA LYS A 59 -19.73 6.39 -9.62
C LYS A 59 -20.05 7.75 -10.23
N SER A 60 -19.03 8.55 -10.51
CA SER A 60 -19.15 9.86 -11.12
C SER A 60 -19.43 9.81 -12.62
N PHE A 61 -18.96 8.77 -13.30
CA PHE A 61 -19.05 8.59 -14.74
C PHE A 61 -19.65 7.23 -15.09
N GLY A 62 -20.03 7.02 -16.36
CA GLY A 62 -20.58 5.75 -16.83
C GLY A 62 -22.10 5.69 -16.81
N LYS A 63 -22.65 4.49 -16.62
CA LYS A 63 -24.06 4.17 -16.74
C LYS A 63 -24.53 3.42 -15.48
N GLY A 64 -25.25 4.14 -14.63
CA GLY A 64 -25.97 3.54 -13.51
C GLY A 64 -25.23 3.71 -12.20
N ASN A 65 -24.88 2.59 -11.55
CA ASN A 65 -24.14 2.61 -10.28
C ASN A 65 -22.63 2.74 -10.55
N TYR A 66 -21.76 2.09 -9.76
CA TYR A 66 -20.34 2.06 -10.09
C TYR A 66 -20.11 1.36 -11.43
N ASP A 67 -19.29 1.97 -12.29
CA ASP A 67 -18.77 1.39 -13.52
C ASP A 67 -17.28 1.11 -13.40
N ALA A 68 -16.78 0.14 -14.18
CA ALA A 68 -15.36 -0.11 -14.32
C ALA A 68 -14.69 1.10 -14.99
N TRP A 69 -13.61 1.61 -14.39
CA TRP A 69 -12.91 2.79 -14.89
C TRP A 69 -11.44 2.50 -15.18
N LEU A 70 -11.00 2.84 -16.38
CA LEU A 70 -9.60 2.75 -16.81
C LEU A 70 -9.11 4.13 -17.25
N ILE A 71 -7.99 4.56 -16.67
CA ILE A 71 -7.36 5.85 -16.91
C ILE A 71 -5.96 5.61 -17.47
N LYS A 72 -5.63 6.27 -18.58
CA LYS A 72 -4.27 6.38 -19.09
C LYS A 72 -3.71 7.73 -18.71
N VAL A 73 -2.55 7.71 -18.07
CA VAL A 73 -1.82 8.93 -17.69
C VAL A 73 -0.40 8.91 -18.27
N ASP A 74 0.20 10.08 -18.41
CA ASP A 74 1.61 10.24 -18.74
C ASP A 74 2.52 9.98 -17.51
N ARG A 75 3.84 10.13 -17.67
CA ARG A 75 4.81 9.91 -16.58
C ARG A 75 4.73 10.92 -15.43
N ASN A 76 4.05 12.04 -15.64
CA ASN A 76 3.83 13.10 -14.65
C ASN A 76 2.43 13.00 -14.02
N GLY A 77 1.65 11.98 -14.39
CA GLY A 77 0.27 11.82 -13.95
C GLY A 77 -0.71 12.80 -14.61
N ASN A 78 -0.38 13.37 -15.77
CA ASN A 78 -1.40 14.08 -16.55
C ASN A 78 -2.26 13.05 -17.27
N GLU A 79 -3.58 13.23 -17.22
CA GLU A 79 -4.52 12.39 -17.94
C GLU A 79 -4.31 12.51 -19.47
N ILE A 80 -4.17 11.36 -20.13
CA ILE A 80 -4.16 11.24 -21.59
C ILE A 80 -5.57 10.91 -22.08
N TRP A 81 -6.19 9.90 -21.46
CA TRP A 81 -7.58 9.54 -21.69
C TRP A 81 -8.12 8.73 -20.51
N ASN A 82 -9.44 8.68 -20.37
CA ASN A 82 -10.12 7.74 -19.48
C ASN A 82 -11.34 7.11 -20.18
N LYS A 83 -11.72 5.89 -19.78
CA LYS A 83 -12.82 5.12 -20.34
C LYS A 83 -13.57 4.38 -19.23
N THR A 84 -14.90 4.41 -19.32
CA THR A 84 -15.78 3.59 -18.47
C THR A 84 -16.29 2.39 -19.25
N TYR A 85 -16.36 1.24 -18.59
CA TYR A 85 -16.97 0.02 -19.10
C TYR A 85 -18.02 -0.44 -18.10
N GLY A 86 -19.17 -0.89 -18.59
CA GLY A 86 -20.27 -1.30 -17.72
C GLY A 86 -21.64 -1.13 -18.36
N GLY A 87 -22.67 -1.50 -17.60
CA GLY A 87 -24.05 -1.58 -18.07
C GLY A 87 -25.00 -0.64 -17.35
N LYS A 88 -25.89 -1.14 -16.51
CA LYS A 88 -26.82 -0.30 -15.71
C LYS A 88 -26.64 -0.53 -14.21
N ASN A 89 -25.92 -1.60 -13.86
CA ASN A 89 -25.72 -2.08 -12.51
C ASN A 89 -24.27 -1.82 -12.09
N GLU A 90 -23.82 -2.47 -11.02
CA GLU A 90 -22.48 -2.30 -10.48
C GLU A 90 -21.45 -3.16 -11.24
N ASP A 91 -20.40 -2.52 -11.74
CA ASP A 91 -19.29 -3.11 -12.46
C ASP A 91 -17.96 -2.51 -11.93
N GLY A 92 -16.86 -3.28 -11.96
CA GLY A 92 -15.59 -2.78 -11.44
C GLY A 92 -14.37 -3.59 -11.83
N ILE A 93 -13.21 -2.94 -11.82
CA ILE A 93 -11.89 -3.55 -12.10
C ILE A 93 -11.08 -3.59 -10.80
N TYR A 94 -10.42 -4.72 -10.53
CA TYR A 94 -9.52 -4.90 -9.40
C TYR A 94 -8.06 -5.05 -9.80
N ASP A 95 -7.76 -5.52 -11.02
CA ASP A 95 -6.37 -5.73 -11.46
C ASP A 95 -6.15 -5.44 -12.96
N ILE A 96 -4.91 -5.10 -13.33
CA ILE A 96 -4.48 -4.76 -14.69
C ILE A 96 -3.27 -5.61 -15.09
N LEU A 97 -3.36 -6.26 -16.24
CA LEU A 97 -2.24 -6.88 -16.94
C LEU A 97 -1.93 -6.12 -18.23
N VAL A 98 -0.75 -5.49 -18.30
CA VAL A 98 -0.29 -4.82 -19.52
C VAL A 98 0.07 -5.85 -20.58
N THR A 99 -0.34 -5.58 -21.81
CA THR A 99 -0.01 -6.38 -22.99
C THR A 99 0.75 -5.53 -24.00
N GLN A 100 1.30 -6.14 -25.05
CA GLN A 100 2.06 -5.42 -26.07
C GLN A 100 1.25 -4.28 -26.73
N ASP A 101 -0.06 -4.48 -26.93
CA ASP A 101 -0.92 -3.58 -27.70
C ASP A 101 -1.94 -2.81 -26.83
N GLY A 102 -1.88 -2.93 -25.51
CA GLY A 102 -2.86 -2.36 -24.59
C GLY A 102 -2.83 -3.03 -23.22
N CYS A 103 -3.98 -3.43 -22.68
CA CYS A 103 -4.05 -4.17 -21.42
C CYS A 103 -5.26 -5.10 -21.35
N ILE A 104 -5.24 -6.01 -20.38
CA ILE A 104 -6.39 -6.77 -19.91
C ILE A 104 -6.69 -6.31 -18.49
N VAL A 105 -7.95 -6.05 -18.21
CA VAL A 105 -8.43 -5.73 -16.87
C VAL A 105 -9.30 -6.85 -16.35
N ALA A 106 -9.21 -7.13 -15.05
CA ALA A 106 -9.97 -8.18 -14.37
C ALA A 106 -10.76 -7.59 -13.20
N GLY A 107 -11.99 -8.06 -13.00
CA GLY A 107 -12.85 -7.61 -11.92
C GLY A 107 -14.19 -8.34 -11.86
N LYS A 108 -15.28 -7.58 -11.66
CA LYS A 108 -16.65 -8.11 -11.57
C LYS A 108 -17.64 -7.29 -12.37
N THR A 109 -18.76 -7.90 -12.74
CA THR A 109 -19.89 -7.25 -13.39
C THR A 109 -21.22 -7.75 -12.82
N LYS A 110 -22.17 -6.85 -12.56
CA LYS A 110 -23.58 -7.17 -12.29
C LYS A 110 -24.47 -6.80 -13.48
N SER A 111 -23.87 -6.19 -14.49
CA SER A 111 -24.56 -5.77 -15.71
C SER A 111 -24.62 -6.87 -16.76
N PHE A 112 -23.66 -7.80 -16.74
CA PHE A 112 -23.53 -8.88 -17.71
C PHE A 112 -23.37 -10.22 -16.99
N GLY A 113 -23.55 -11.32 -17.71
CA GLY A 113 -23.40 -12.68 -17.14
C GLY A 113 -24.70 -13.32 -16.69
N LYS A 114 -24.59 -14.37 -15.86
CA LYS A 114 -25.70 -15.25 -15.46
C LYS A 114 -26.08 -15.09 -13.99
N GLY A 115 -25.20 -14.55 -13.17
CA GLY A 115 -25.33 -14.46 -11.72
C GLY A 115 -25.69 -13.05 -11.23
N SER A 116 -25.50 -12.84 -9.93
CA SER A 116 -25.58 -11.48 -9.36
C SER A 116 -24.27 -10.71 -9.57
N TYR A 117 -23.13 -11.39 -9.45
CA TYR A 117 -21.84 -10.89 -9.90
C TYR A 117 -21.17 -12.00 -10.71
N ASP A 118 -20.68 -11.69 -11.89
CA ASP A 118 -19.83 -12.59 -12.67
C ASP A 118 -18.40 -12.02 -12.71
N ALA A 119 -17.40 -12.89 -12.74
CA ALA A 119 -16.03 -12.46 -12.97
C ALA A 119 -15.91 -11.90 -14.39
N TRP A 120 -15.28 -10.74 -14.53
CA TRP A 120 -15.31 -9.98 -15.77
C TRP A 120 -13.93 -9.58 -16.24
N LEU A 121 -13.61 -9.91 -17.49
CA LEU A 121 -12.37 -9.51 -18.12
C LEU A 121 -12.65 -8.70 -19.38
N ILE A 122 -11.85 -7.66 -19.59
CA ILE A 122 -11.90 -6.81 -20.77
C ILE A 122 -10.48 -6.66 -21.30
N LYS A 123 -10.26 -7.01 -22.56
CA LYS A 123 -9.04 -6.66 -23.27
C LYS A 123 -9.29 -5.41 -24.09
N VAL A 124 -8.39 -4.44 -23.96
CA VAL A 124 -8.46 -3.16 -24.65
C VAL A 124 -7.16 -2.86 -25.35
N ASP A 125 -7.22 -2.08 -26.42
CA ASP A 125 -6.05 -1.55 -27.10
C ASP A 125 -5.41 -0.37 -26.31
N SER A 126 -4.29 0.14 -26.81
CA SER A 126 -3.55 1.27 -26.21
C SER A 126 -4.34 2.58 -26.12
N ASN A 127 -5.46 2.71 -26.84
CA ASN A 127 -6.39 3.84 -26.82
C ASN A 127 -7.62 3.57 -25.93
N GLY A 128 -7.69 2.41 -25.29
CA GLY A 128 -8.84 2.00 -24.47
C GLY A 128 -10.05 1.62 -25.31
N ASN A 129 -9.87 1.21 -26.57
CA ASN A 129 -10.95 0.59 -27.33
C ASN A 129 -11.01 -0.89 -26.98
N GLU A 130 -12.23 -1.39 -26.78
CA GLU A 130 -12.47 -2.80 -26.50
C GLU A 130 -12.05 -3.68 -27.68
N ILE A 131 -11.25 -4.70 -27.41
CA ILE A 131 -10.89 -5.78 -28.33
C ILE A 131 -11.81 -6.97 -28.09
N TRP A 132 -11.97 -7.36 -26.82
CA TRP A 132 -12.97 -8.33 -26.38
C TRP A 132 -13.34 -8.10 -24.92
N ASN A 133 -14.55 -8.53 -24.54
CA ASN A 133 -15.00 -8.61 -23.15
C ASN A 133 -15.62 -9.99 -22.90
N LYS A 134 -15.38 -10.57 -21.71
CA LYS A 134 -15.79 -11.93 -21.36
C LYS A 134 -16.21 -11.99 -19.89
N THR A 135 -17.30 -12.71 -19.63
CA THR A 135 -17.76 -13.05 -18.28
C THR A 135 -17.54 -14.53 -17.99
N TYR A 136 -17.14 -14.85 -16.78
CA TYR A 136 -16.93 -16.21 -16.29
C TYR A 136 -17.70 -16.38 -14.98
N GLY A 137 -18.39 -17.50 -14.85
CA GLY A 137 -19.23 -17.75 -13.68
C GLY A 137 -20.52 -18.51 -13.98
N GLY A 138 -21.34 -18.61 -12.95
CA GLY A 138 -22.60 -19.34 -12.93
C GLY A 138 -23.76 -18.46 -12.50
N GLU A 139 -24.76 -19.04 -11.82
CA GLU A 139 -25.88 -18.29 -11.24
C GLU A 139 -25.51 -17.57 -9.92
N GLY A 140 -24.22 -17.65 -9.55
CA GLY A 140 -23.66 -17.30 -8.27
C GLY A 140 -23.11 -15.88 -8.16
N ASN A 141 -22.14 -15.73 -7.25
CA ASN A 141 -21.27 -14.56 -7.19
C ASN A 141 -19.84 -14.98 -7.51
N GLU A 142 -19.30 -14.45 -8.58
CA GLU A 142 -17.93 -14.64 -9.02
C GLU A 142 -17.22 -13.29 -9.15
N VAL A 143 -15.96 -13.24 -8.72
CA VAL A 143 -15.13 -12.05 -8.80
C VAL A 143 -13.71 -12.47 -9.18
N ALA A 144 -13.11 -11.81 -10.17
CA ALA A 144 -11.68 -11.93 -10.45
C ALA A 144 -10.92 -10.82 -9.73
N TYR A 145 -10.09 -11.17 -8.75
CA TYR A 145 -9.31 -10.20 -7.97
C TYR A 145 -7.93 -9.94 -8.55
N SER A 146 -7.30 -10.94 -9.16
CA SER A 146 -5.96 -10.80 -9.73
C SER A 146 -5.79 -11.59 -11.03
N ILE A 147 -5.00 -11.03 -11.96
CA ILE A 147 -4.69 -11.62 -13.25
C ILE A 147 -3.18 -11.82 -13.42
N CYS A 148 -2.79 -13.00 -13.91
CA CYS A 148 -1.40 -13.39 -14.14
C CYS A 148 -1.20 -13.82 -15.60
N PRO A 149 -0.16 -13.35 -16.30
CA PRO A 149 0.17 -13.87 -17.62
C PRO A 149 0.65 -15.32 -17.53
N THR A 150 0.49 -16.06 -18.61
CA THR A 150 1.08 -17.38 -18.82
C THR A 150 1.70 -17.43 -20.22
N HIS A 151 2.50 -18.45 -20.52
CA HIS A 151 3.11 -18.59 -21.85
C HIS A 151 2.08 -18.58 -23.01
N ASP A 152 0.90 -19.14 -22.80
CA ASP A 152 -0.11 -19.39 -23.83
C ASP A 152 -1.48 -18.71 -23.54
N GLY A 153 -1.52 -17.77 -22.60
CA GLY A 153 -2.74 -17.04 -22.26
C GLY A 153 -2.67 -16.42 -20.87
N TYR A 154 -3.72 -16.58 -20.07
CA TYR A 154 -3.85 -15.88 -18.79
C TYR A 154 -4.44 -16.78 -17.70
N LEU A 155 -4.09 -16.49 -16.44
CA LEU A 155 -4.74 -17.03 -15.25
C LEU A 155 -5.45 -15.91 -14.50
N ILE A 156 -6.61 -16.22 -13.93
CA ILE A 156 -7.27 -15.33 -12.97
C ILE A 156 -7.51 -16.06 -11.67
N ALA A 157 -7.18 -15.39 -10.57
CA ALA A 157 -7.50 -15.82 -9.22
C ALA A 157 -8.60 -14.93 -8.63
N GLY A 158 -9.51 -15.55 -7.90
CA GLY A 158 -10.58 -14.83 -7.22
C GLY A 158 -11.49 -15.76 -6.44
N ILE A 159 -12.78 -15.45 -6.43
CA ILE A 159 -13.78 -16.24 -5.70
C ILE A 159 -14.91 -16.71 -6.60
N ILE A 160 -15.48 -17.83 -6.21
CA ILE A 160 -16.73 -18.36 -6.76
C ILE A 160 -17.67 -18.72 -5.64
N GLN A 161 -18.95 -18.39 -5.80
CA GLN A 161 -20.01 -18.82 -4.90
C GLN A 161 -21.10 -19.49 -5.72
N PRO A 162 -21.10 -20.83 -5.82
CA PRO A 162 -22.25 -21.54 -6.36
C PRO A 162 -23.50 -21.15 -5.57
N PHE A 163 -24.63 -20.92 -6.25
CA PHE A 163 -25.85 -20.40 -5.63
C PHE A 163 -26.24 -21.15 -4.34
N GLY A 164 -26.30 -20.43 -3.22
CA GLY A 164 -26.67 -20.99 -1.91
C GLY A 164 -25.56 -21.74 -1.17
N LYS A 165 -24.29 -21.61 -1.59
CA LYS A 165 -23.11 -22.17 -0.92
C LYS A 165 -22.19 -21.09 -0.36
N ASP A 166 -21.18 -21.50 0.39
CA ASP A 166 -20.07 -20.64 0.81
C ASP A 166 -19.15 -20.29 -0.38
N TYR A 167 -18.31 -19.27 -0.22
CA TYR A 167 -17.32 -18.89 -1.22
C TYR A 167 -16.17 -19.89 -1.25
N ASP A 168 -15.74 -20.30 -2.44
CA ASP A 168 -14.51 -21.05 -2.66
C ASP A 168 -13.49 -20.17 -3.40
N ALA A 169 -12.20 -20.43 -3.17
CA ALA A 169 -11.14 -19.86 -3.98
C ALA A 169 -11.20 -20.43 -5.39
N TRP A 170 -10.99 -19.59 -6.40
CA TRP A 170 -11.17 -19.95 -7.80
C TRP A 170 -9.97 -19.55 -8.64
N LEU A 171 -9.56 -20.47 -9.53
CA LEU A 171 -8.51 -20.25 -10.52
C LEU A 171 -9.02 -20.66 -11.90
N ILE A 172 -8.95 -19.76 -12.87
CA ILE A 172 -9.29 -20.05 -14.27
C ILE A 172 -8.09 -19.82 -15.16
N LYS A 173 -7.79 -20.79 -16.02
CA LYS A 173 -6.87 -20.64 -17.15
C LYS A 173 -7.63 -20.36 -18.42
N MET A 174 -7.12 -19.39 -19.17
CA MET A 174 -7.64 -18.99 -20.46
C MET A 174 -6.55 -18.97 -21.52
N ASP A 175 -6.96 -19.05 -22.78
CA ASP A 175 -6.11 -18.79 -23.94
C ASP A 175 -5.93 -17.26 -24.17
N ASN A 176 -5.12 -16.89 -25.16
CA ASN A 176 -4.89 -15.48 -25.53
C ASN A 176 -6.14 -14.71 -26.02
N ASN A 177 -7.21 -15.42 -26.37
CA ASN A 177 -8.49 -14.87 -26.80
C ASN A 177 -9.53 -14.81 -25.67
N GLY A 178 -9.15 -15.20 -24.44
CA GLY A 178 -10.04 -15.26 -23.30
C GLY A 178 -10.99 -16.46 -23.34
N ASN A 179 -10.73 -17.49 -24.13
CA ASN A 179 -11.51 -18.73 -24.04
C ASN A 179 -11.00 -19.55 -22.86
N GLU A 180 -11.91 -20.06 -22.05
CA GLU A 180 -11.58 -20.94 -20.94
C GLU A 180 -10.91 -22.23 -21.44
N ILE A 181 -9.77 -22.58 -20.84
CA ILE A 181 -9.08 -23.86 -21.05
C ILE A 181 -9.44 -24.83 -19.93
N TRP A 182 -9.35 -24.35 -18.69
CA TRP A 182 -9.77 -25.08 -17.49
C TRP A 182 -10.07 -24.10 -16.36
N ASN A 183 -10.88 -24.53 -15.40
CA ASN A 183 -11.11 -23.82 -14.15
C ASN A 183 -11.07 -24.80 -12.96
N LYS A 184 -10.65 -24.30 -11.80
CA LYS A 184 -10.45 -25.10 -10.58
C LYS A 184 -10.87 -24.31 -9.35
N THR A 185 -11.45 -25.02 -8.39
CA THR A 185 -11.79 -24.48 -7.08
C THR A 185 -10.92 -25.10 -5.99
N TYR A 186 -10.62 -24.30 -4.98
CA TYR A 186 -9.88 -24.70 -3.79
C TYR A 186 -10.63 -24.17 -2.59
N GLY A 187 -10.69 -24.94 -1.51
CA GLY A 187 -11.37 -24.49 -0.31
C GLY A 187 -11.76 -25.64 0.59
N SER A 188 -12.51 -25.28 1.61
CA SER A 188 -12.91 -26.12 2.72
C SER A 188 -14.45 -26.22 2.80
N THR A 189 -15.01 -26.32 4.00
CA THR A 189 -16.47 -26.36 4.22
C THR A 189 -17.08 -25.00 4.53
N ARG A 190 -16.28 -23.92 4.49
CA ARG A 190 -16.69 -22.54 4.81
C ARG A 190 -16.14 -21.61 3.73
N ASN A 191 -16.05 -20.31 4.01
CA ASN A 191 -15.60 -19.34 3.03
C ASN A 191 -14.09 -19.36 2.86
N ASP A 192 -13.66 -19.50 1.62
CA ASP A 192 -12.28 -19.52 1.16
C ASP A 192 -12.12 -18.44 0.08
N TYR A 193 -11.15 -17.54 0.28
CA TYR A 193 -10.89 -16.40 -0.59
C TYR A 193 -9.45 -16.44 -1.06
N VAL A 194 -9.22 -16.12 -2.33
CA VAL A 194 -7.90 -15.74 -2.86
C VAL A 194 -8.00 -14.38 -3.52
N TYR A 195 -7.06 -13.49 -3.19
CA TYR A 195 -7.05 -12.11 -3.67
C TYR A 195 -5.89 -11.84 -4.62
N SER A 196 -4.81 -12.60 -4.51
CA SER A 196 -3.60 -12.40 -5.33
C SER A 196 -3.05 -13.71 -5.87
N ILE A 197 -2.51 -13.64 -7.08
CA ILE A 197 -1.74 -14.71 -7.73
C ILE A 197 -0.42 -14.17 -8.26
N LYS A 198 0.64 -14.97 -8.17
CA LYS A 198 1.94 -14.70 -8.79
C LYS A 198 2.53 -15.95 -9.42
N GLU A 199 3.15 -15.79 -10.58
CA GLU A 199 4.02 -16.81 -11.15
C GLU A 199 5.25 -17.03 -10.25
N CYS A 200 5.63 -18.28 -10.06
CA CYS A 200 6.79 -18.67 -9.27
C CYS A 200 7.51 -19.84 -9.94
N ASN A 201 8.64 -20.28 -9.37
CA ASN A 201 9.31 -21.45 -9.93
C ASN A 201 8.38 -22.67 -9.91
N GLU A 202 8.25 -23.33 -11.06
CA GLU A 202 7.41 -24.52 -11.26
C GLU A 202 5.91 -24.33 -10.98
N GLY A 203 5.36 -23.13 -11.22
CA GLY A 203 3.91 -22.91 -11.25
C GLY A 203 3.50 -21.56 -10.68
N TYR A 204 2.47 -21.56 -9.83
CA TYR A 204 1.87 -20.33 -9.31
C TYR A 204 1.66 -20.42 -7.81
N VAL A 205 1.69 -19.27 -7.15
CA VAL A 205 1.32 -19.11 -5.74
C VAL A 205 0.14 -18.16 -5.64
N MET A 206 -0.84 -18.51 -4.82
CA MET A 206 -2.01 -17.70 -4.53
C MET A 206 -2.12 -17.43 -3.03
N ALA A 207 -2.49 -16.21 -2.68
CA ALA A 207 -2.72 -15.83 -1.28
C ALA A 207 -4.13 -15.29 -1.07
N GLY A 208 -4.64 -15.59 0.12
CA GLY A 208 -5.89 -15.04 0.62
C GLY A 208 -6.19 -15.54 2.03
N THR A 209 -7.42 -15.96 2.27
CA THR A 209 -7.85 -16.38 3.61
C THR A 209 -8.86 -17.51 3.56
N THR A 210 -8.81 -18.39 4.55
CA THR A 210 -9.76 -19.48 4.76
C THR A 210 -10.45 -19.31 6.10
N GLU A 211 -11.75 -19.60 6.16
CA GLU A 211 -12.54 -19.57 7.39
C GLU A 211 -12.58 -20.96 8.03
N PHE A 212 -12.01 -21.13 9.22
CA PHE A 212 -12.08 -22.42 9.93
C PHE A 212 -13.25 -22.48 10.91
N SER A 213 -13.49 -21.38 11.61
CA SER A 213 -14.60 -21.23 12.56
C SER A 213 -15.33 -19.92 12.27
N ILE A 214 -16.55 -19.76 12.81
CA ILE A 214 -17.43 -18.63 12.43
C ILE A 214 -16.71 -17.30 12.70
N LYS A 215 -16.42 -16.55 11.63
CA LYS A 215 -15.71 -15.26 11.65
C LYS A 215 -14.26 -15.34 12.15
N ASP A 216 -13.63 -16.48 11.97
CA ASP A 216 -12.26 -16.75 12.32
C ASP A 216 -11.50 -17.13 11.04
N TYR A 217 -10.81 -16.15 10.50
CA TYR A 217 -10.15 -16.19 9.20
C TYR A 217 -8.65 -16.32 9.42
N ASP A 218 -8.03 -17.33 8.81
CA ASP A 218 -6.57 -17.52 8.82
C ASP A 218 -5.99 -17.11 7.46
N ALA A 219 -4.75 -16.61 7.46
CA ALA A 219 -4.05 -16.35 6.20
C ALA A 219 -3.77 -17.68 5.49
N TRP A 220 -4.00 -17.71 4.18
CA TRP A 220 -3.90 -18.93 3.38
C TRP A 220 -3.00 -18.72 2.17
N LEU A 221 -2.10 -19.68 1.95
CA LEU A 221 -1.17 -19.71 0.81
C LEU A 221 -1.28 -21.05 0.10
N ILE A 222 -1.47 -21.01 -1.22
CA ILE A 222 -1.62 -22.20 -2.06
C ILE A 222 -0.56 -22.15 -3.15
N LYS A 223 0.21 -23.23 -3.30
CA LYS A 223 1.07 -23.43 -4.47
C LYS A 223 0.45 -24.47 -5.39
N VAL A 224 0.37 -24.13 -6.68
CA VAL A 224 -0.15 -25.00 -7.73
C VAL A 224 0.88 -25.17 -8.85
N ASP A 225 0.79 -26.29 -9.57
CA ASP A 225 1.57 -26.52 -10.78
C ASP A 225 1.02 -25.71 -11.98
N ASN A 226 1.66 -25.83 -13.15
CA ASN A 226 1.23 -25.15 -14.38
C ASN A 226 -0.17 -25.55 -14.90
N ASN A 227 -0.70 -26.69 -14.43
CA ASN A 227 -2.04 -27.17 -14.76
C ASN A 227 -3.04 -26.83 -13.64
N GLY A 228 -2.63 -26.05 -12.63
CA GLY A 228 -3.43 -25.71 -11.46
C GLY A 228 -3.64 -26.89 -10.49
N ASN A 229 -2.87 -27.98 -10.57
CA ASN A 229 -2.95 -29.02 -9.54
C ASN A 229 -2.27 -28.51 -8.28
N GLU A 230 -2.90 -28.71 -7.13
CA GLU A 230 -2.32 -28.34 -5.85
C GLU A 230 -1.01 -29.13 -5.62
N ILE A 231 0.07 -28.40 -5.32
CA ILE A 231 1.33 -28.95 -4.85
C ILE A 231 1.32 -29.00 -3.32
N TRP A 232 0.95 -27.87 -2.72
CA TRP A 232 0.68 -27.76 -1.29
C TRP A 232 -0.20 -26.54 -1.02
N ASN A 233 -0.90 -26.56 0.12
CA ASN A 233 -1.50 -25.37 0.70
C ASN A 233 -1.16 -25.29 2.21
N LYS A 234 -1.09 -24.07 2.74
CA LYS A 234 -0.66 -23.79 4.12
C LYS A 234 -1.50 -22.66 4.70
N THR A 235 -1.89 -22.82 5.96
CA THR A 235 -2.61 -21.82 6.72
C THR A 235 -1.75 -21.29 7.86
N TYR A 236 -1.89 -19.99 8.12
CA TYR A 236 -1.13 -19.25 9.11
C TYR A 236 -2.11 -18.40 9.91
N GLY A 237 -2.36 -18.81 11.14
CA GLY A 237 -3.27 -18.08 12.02
C GLY A 237 -3.21 -18.54 13.47
N GLY A 238 -4.23 -18.16 14.25
CA GLY A 238 -4.26 -18.39 15.70
C GLY A 238 -5.62 -18.09 16.33
N GLU A 239 -5.62 -17.41 17.48
CA GLU A 239 -6.87 -16.96 18.13
C GLU A 239 -7.40 -15.62 17.56
N ALA A 240 -6.64 -15.01 16.66
CA ALA A 240 -6.95 -13.75 16.01
C ALA A 240 -7.32 -14.04 14.55
N SER A 241 -7.86 -13.02 13.87
CA SER A 241 -8.18 -13.14 12.46
C SER A 241 -7.05 -12.56 11.61
N GLU A 242 -6.44 -13.40 10.78
CA GLU A 242 -5.41 -13.07 9.81
C GLU A 242 -5.99 -13.09 8.38
N ILE A 243 -6.00 -11.95 7.70
CA ILE A 243 -6.42 -11.85 6.31
C ILE A 243 -5.19 -11.51 5.48
N ALA A 244 -4.77 -12.38 4.57
CA ALA A 244 -3.77 -12.03 3.56
C ALA A 244 -4.46 -11.38 2.35
N THR A 245 -3.88 -10.29 1.84
CA THR A 245 -4.42 -9.48 0.74
C THR A 245 -3.58 -9.59 -0.53
N ASP A 246 -2.27 -9.82 -0.40
CA ASP A 246 -1.35 -9.92 -1.52
C ASP A 246 -0.15 -10.82 -1.19
N VAL A 247 0.53 -11.32 -2.23
CA VAL A 247 1.72 -12.16 -2.12
C VAL A 247 2.80 -11.70 -3.09
N ALA A 248 4.04 -11.71 -2.63
CA ALA A 248 5.24 -11.53 -3.42
C ALA A 248 6.10 -12.81 -3.42
N VAL A 249 6.75 -13.07 -4.55
CA VAL A 249 7.75 -14.13 -4.67
C VAL A 249 9.12 -13.54 -4.31
N GLY A 250 9.69 -14.00 -3.20
CA GLY A 250 11.03 -13.65 -2.77
C GLY A 250 12.07 -14.61 -3.36
N LYS A 251 13.35 -14.34 -3.07
CA LYS A 251 14.47 -15.18 -3.52
C LYS A 251 14.41 -16.61 -2.96
N ASP A 252 14.04 -16.74 -1.70
CA ASP A 252 14.09 -17.99 -0.92
C ASP A 252 12.72 -18.41 -0.35
N GLY A 253 11.63 -17.92 -0.95
CA GLY A 253 10.27 -18.26 -0.53
C GLY A 253 9.24 -17.21 -0.92
N TYR A 254 8.21 -17.07 -0.10
CA TYR A 254 7.06 -16.21 -0.39
C TYR A 254 6.79 -15.26 0.77
N ILE A 255 6.25 -14.09 0.47
CA ILE A 255 5.92 -13.07 1.47
C ILE A 255 4.48 -12.62 1.25
N MET A 256 3.64 -12.75 2.28
CA MET A 256 2.26 -12.26 2.26
C MET A 256 2.14 -10.96 3.05
N SER A 257 1.31 -10.04 2.58
CA SER A 257 0.84 -8.90 3.36
C SER A 257 -0.62 -9.04 3.72
N GLY A 258 -1.07 -8.30 4.74
CA GLY A 258 -2.46 -8.31 5.12
C GLY A 258 -2.76 -7.55 6.40
N ASN A 259 -3.78 -8.03 7.12
CA ASN A 259 -4.17 -7.52 8.42
C ASN A 259 -4.28 -8.63 9.45
N PHE A 260 -3.89 -8.32 10.69
CA PHE A 260 -4.05 -9.12 11.88
C PHE A 260 -5.07 -8.42 12.78
N MET A 261 -6.18 -9.08 13.13
CA MET A 261 -7.26 -8.47 13.91
C MET A 261 -7.47 -9.22 15.23
N ASP A 262 -7.21 -8.53 16.35
CA ASP A 262 -7.56 -9.02 17.68
C ASP A 262 -9.09 -8.99 17.85
N LEU A 263 -9.72 -10.17 17.89
CA LEU A 263 -11.17 -10.33 17.97
C LEU A 263 -11.81 -9.70 19.22
N LYS A 264 -11.03 -9.50 20.30
CA LYS A 264 -11.51 -8.87 21.54
C LYS A 264 -11.46 -7.35 21.46
N LYS A 265 -10.43 -6.80 20.80
CA LYS A 265 -10.22 -5.35 20.69
C LYS A 265 -10.89 -4.73 19.47
N ARG A 266 -11.12 -5.52 18.40
CA ARG A 266 -11.59 -5.05 17.08
C ARG A 266 -10.72 -3.94 16.50
N ILE A 267 -9.42 -4.04 16.74
CA ILE A 267 -8.38 -3.19 16.13
C ILE A 267 -7.53 -4.14 15.28
N SER A 268 -7.22 -3.72 14.05
CA SER A 268 -6.33 -4.46 13.15
C SER A 268 -4.96 -3.81 13.13
N ASP A 269 -3.92 -4.62 13.16
CA ASP A 269 -2.56 -4.22 12.79
C ASP A 269 -2.27 -4.72 11.38
N ALA A 270 -1.37 -4.05 10.67
CA ALA A 270 -0.82 -4.60 9.44
C ALA A 270 0.01 -5.85 9.73
N MET A 271 -0.01 -6.82 8.82
CA MET A 271 0.70 -8.09 8.99
C MET A 271 1.56 -8.38 7.77
N ILE A 272 2.75 -8.92 8.00
CA ILE A 272 3.58 -9.55 6.98
C ILE A 272 4.02 -10.92 7.47
N ILE A 273 3.82 -11.94 6.64
CA ILE A 273 4.26 -13.32 6.90
C ILE A 273 5.27 -13.70 5.82
N LYS A 274 6.45 -14.15 6.25
CA LYS A 274 7.48 -14.71 5.35
C LYS A 274 7.60 -16.21 5.56
N VAL A 275 7.61 -16.94 4.46
CA VAL A 275 7.64 -18.40 4.44
C VAL A 275 8.74 -18.90 3.49
N ASP A 276 9.24 -20.10 3.72
CA ASP A 276 10.19 -20.76 2.82
C ASP A 276 9.51 -21.28 1.53
N ASN A 277 10.29 -21.84 0.61
CA ASN A 277 9.78 -22.42 -0.64
C ASN A 277 8.78 -23.59 -0.47
N ASN A 278 8.75 -24.22 0.71
CA ASN A 278 7.82 -25.30 1.07
C ASN A 278 6.61 -24.78 1.87
N GLY A 279 6.51 -23.46 2.06
CA GLY A 279 5.46 -22.82 2.84
C GLY A 279 5.63 -22.97 4.35
N ASN A 280 6.81 -23.30 4.87
CA ASN A 280 7.04 -23.26 6.32
C ASN A 280 7.26 -21.81 6.76
N GLU A 281 6.61 -21.39 7.85
CA GLU A 281 6.78 -20.06 8.41
C GLU A 281 8.24 -19.83 8.82
N ILE A 282 8.83 -18.73 8.33
CA ILE A 282 10.13 -18.22 8.77
C ILE A 282 9.90 -17.19 9.88
N TRP A 283 9.00 -16.23 9.63
CA TRP A 283 8.53 -15.30 10.64
C TRP A 283 7.16 -14.71 10.24
N ASN A 284 6.39 -14.32 11.25
CA ASN A 284 5.17 -13.54 11.15
C ASN A 284 5.31 -12.29 12.05
N LYS A 285 5.10 -11.10 11.49
CA LYS A 285 5.22 -9.84 12.22
C LYS A 285 4.05 -8.92 11.92
N THR A 286 3.65 -8.18 12.96
CA THR A 286 2.69 -7.10 12.85
C THR A 286 3.37 -5.73 12.91
N TYR A 287 2.74 -4.75 12.28
CA TYR A 287 3.20 -3.39 12.15
C TYR A 287 1.98 -2.46 12.30
N GLY A 288 2.16 -1.29 12.90
CA GLY A 288 1.02 -0.40 13.13
C GLY A 288 1.19 0.50 14.34
N GLY A 289 0.13 1.23 14.64
CA GLY A 289 -0.03 2.09 15.79
C GLY A 289 -1.18 1.62 16.69
N ALA A 290 -1.87 2.58 17.30
CA ALA A 290 -2.98 2.30 18.22
C ALA A 290 -4.35 2.15 17.52
N TYR A 291 -4.37 2.23 16.19
CA TYR A 291 -5.58 2.33 15.36
C TYR A 291 -5.57 1.23 14.30
N MET A 292 -6.57 1.22 13.43
CA MET A 292 -6.62 0.24 12.35
C MET A 292 -5.51 0.50 11.34
N ASP A 293 -4.64 -0.48 11.17
CA ASP A 293 -3.60 -0.52 10.17
C ASP A 293 -3.78 -1.79 9.33
N ASN A 294 -3.48 -1.69 8.03
CA ASN A 294 -3.50 -2.83 7.13
C ASN A 294 -2.57 -2.60 5.95
N LEU A 295 -2.08 -3.70 5.36
CA LEU A 295 -1.35 -3.69 4.11
C LEU A 295 -2.21 -4.36 3.03
N ASN A 296 -2.30 -3.70 1.88
CA ASN A 296 -3.12 -4.13 0.74
C ASN A 296 -2.28 -4.74 -0.38
N CYS A 297 -0.99 -4.38 -0.48
CA CYS A 297 -0.10 -4.82 -1.55
C CYS A 297 1.34 -4.93 -1.05
N ILE A 298 2.10 -5.86 -1.64
CA ILE A 298 3.47 -6.17 -1.27
C ILE A 298 4.37 -6.47 -2.47
N LEU A 299 5.64 -6.10 -2.35
CA LEU A 299 6.70 -6.34 -3.34
C LEU A 299 7.96 -6.83 -2.63
N ALA A 300 8.54 -7.93 -3.13
CA ALA A 300 9.90 -8.32 -2.81
C ALA A 300 10.89 -7.50 -3.67
N ASP A 301 11.85 -6.84 -3.03
CA ASP A 301 12.82 -5.97 -3.69
C ASP A 301 14.25 -6.31 -3.23
N ASN A 302 14.84 -7.30 -3.91
CA ASN A 302 16.16 -7.87 -3.59
C ASN A 302 16.25 -8.34 -2.13
N ASP A 303 17.02 -7.62 -1.30
CA ASP A 303 17.24 -7.90 0.14
C ASP A 303 16.32 -7.05 1.04
N SER A 304 15.16 -6.65 0.52
CA SER A 304 14.16 -5.88 1.25
C SER A 304 12.75 -6.21 0.78
N ILE A 305 11.78 -5.88 1.62
CA ILE A 305 10.35 -6.04 1.34
C ILE A 305 9.70 -4.67 1.44
N VAL A 306 8.83 -4.34 0.49
CA VAL A 306 8.07 -3.08 0.47
C VAL A 306 6.60 -3.42 0.47
N ALA A 307 5.82 -2.77 1.31
CA ALA A 307 4.37 -2.96 1.35
C ALA A 307 3.65 -1.63 1.50
N ALA A 308 2.42 -1.56 1.01
CA ALA A 308 1.60 -0.36 1.12
C ALA A 308 0.16 -0.69 1.54
N GLY A 309 -0.50 0.28 2.16
CA GLY A 309 -1.87 0.13 2.65
C GLY A 309 -2.37 1.39 3.35
N TYR A 310 -2.93 1.21 4.54
CA TYR A 310 -3.55 2.26 5.34
C TYR A 310 -2.98 2.28 6.75
N TYR A 311 -2.75 3.48 7.28
CA TYR A 311 -2.31 3.71 8.64
C TYR A 311 -3.29 4.60 9.40
N GLY A 312 -3.86 4.09 10.48
CA GLY A 312 -4.89 4.76 11.27
C GLY A 312 -4.34 5.79 12.25
N MET A 313 -5.05 6.91 12.44
CA MET A 313 -4.63 8.02 13.32
C MET A 313 -5.73 8.47 14.29
N LEU A 314 -5.32 9.20 15.34
CA LEU A 314 -6.12 9.61 16.52
C LEU A 314 -7.36 10.50 16.23
N SER A 315 -7.63 10.82 14.96
CA SER A 315 -8.77 11.61 14.51
C SER A 315 -9.87 10.81 13.80
N ASN A 316 -9.88 9.47 13.92
CA ASN A 316 -10.70 8.56 13.10
C ASN A 316 -10.48 8.80 11.60
N LYS A 317 -9.25 9.16 11.24
CA LYS A 317 -8.80 9.31 9.86
C LYS A 317 -7.47 8.62 9.71
N GLY A 318 -7.15 8.17 8.51
CA GLY A 318 -5.83 7.60 8.25
C GLY A 318 -5.28 8.00 6.89
N GLY A 319 -4.04 7.59 6.67
CA GLY A 319 -3.27 7.94 5.50
C GLY A 319 -2.85 6.73 4.68
N ALA A 320 -2.59 6.98 3.40
CA ALA A 320 -1.88 6.03 2.56
C ALA A 320 -0.50 5.79 3.16
N TRP A 321 -0.20 4.53 3.46
CA TRP A 321 1.01 4.14 4.15
C TRP A 321 1.86 3.26 3.25
N ILE A 322 3.16 3.52 3.25
CA ILE A 322 4.15 2.67 2.60
C ILE A 322 5.30 2.42 3.57
N VAL A 323 5.71 1.16 3.67
CA VAL A 323 6.76 0.70 4.57
C VAL A 323 7.74 -0.17 3.80
N ARG A 324 9.03 0.04 4.07
CA ARG A 324 10.11 -0.84 3.63
C ARG A 324 10.76 -1.48 4.85
N ILE A 325 10.94 -2.78 4.78
CA ILE A 325 11.58 -3.59 5.82
C ILE A 325 12.75 -4.39 5.23
N ASP A 326 13.69 -4.78 6.08
CA ASP A 326 14.74 -5.74 5.71
C ASP A 326 14.20 -7.18 5.67
N GLU A 327 15.03 -8.12 5.20
CA GLU A 327 14.68 -9.55 5.10
C GLU A 327 14.31 -10.22 6.44
N ASN A 328 14.69 -9.60 7.56
CA ASN A 328 14.39 -10.04 8.91
C ASN A 328 13.14 -9.35 9.48
N GLY A 329 12.51 -8.46 8.72
CA GLY A 329 11.31 -7.71 9.08
C GLY A 329 11.55 -6.51 10.00
N SER A 330 12.75 -5.93 10.01
CA SER A 330 13.04 -4.65 10.69
C SER A 330 12.70 -3.49 9.75
N ILE A 331 12.01 -2.46 10.25
CA ILE A 331 11.67 -1.28 9.44
C ILE A 331 12.96 -0.53 9.06
N LEU A 332 13.17 -0.37 7.75
CA LEU A 332 14.21 0.49 7.19
C LEU A 332 13.68 1.92 7.12
N TRP A 333 12.51 2.11 6.51
CA TRP A 333 11.81 3.38 6.52
C TRP A 333 10.31 3.16 6.31
N ASN A 334 9.51 4.14 6.68
CA ASN A 334 8.10 4.21 6.29
C ASN A 334 7.68 5.66 6.08
N LYS A 335 6.57 5.83 5.35
CA LYS A 335 5.98 7.13 5.07
C LYS A 335 4.46 7.01 5.10
N THR A 336 3.81 7.96 5.76
CA THR A 336 2.35 8.12 5.73
C THR A 336 2.02 9.42 5.00
N ILE A 337 1.15 9.32 4.00
CA ILE A 337 0.71 10.41 3.14
C ILE A 337 -0.78 10.59 3.38
N HIS A 338 -1.17 11.76 3.87
CA HIS A 338 -2.53 12.02 4.28
C HIS A 338 -2.93 13.47 4.06
N GLY A 339 -4.23 13.73 4.06
CA GLY A 339 -4.80 15.06 4.10
C GLY A 339 -5.81 15.21 5.23
N LYS A 340 -6.88 15.99 4.99
CA LYS A 340 -7.95 16.23 5.96
C LYS A 340 -9.01 15.12 5.98
N GLY A 341 -8.92 14.11 5.12
CA GLY A 341 -9.88 13.01 4.98
C GLY A 341 -9.21 11.65 5.23
N ASP A 342 -9.93 10.59 4.89
CA ASP A 342 -9.39 9.24 4.77
C ASP A 342 -8.72 9.06 3.42
N ASP A 343 -7.50 8.52 3.45
CA ASP A 343 -6.68 8.27 2.29
C ASP A 343 -6.10 6.84 2.36
N PHE A 344 -6.27 6.07 1.30
CA PHE A 344 -5.87 4.66 1.24
C PHE A 344 -4.86 4.46 0.12
N ALA A 345 -3.87 3.58 0.29
CA ALA A 345 -3.14 2.97 -0.82
C ALA A 345 -3.67 1.55 -1.05
N TRP A 346 -4.14 1.25 -2.26
CA TRP A 346 -4.66 -0.07 -2.62
C TRP A 346 -3.60 -0.93 -3.30
N SER A 347 -2.78 -0.31 -4.15
CA SER A 347 -1.72 -1.00 -4.89
C SER A 347 -0.56 -0.05 -5.17
N PHE A 348 0.60 -0.60 -5.50
CA PHE A 348 1.74 0.18 -5.98
C PHE A 348 2.60 -0.62 -6.94
N ILE A 349 3.41 0.10 -7.71
CA ILE A 349 4.47 -0.47 -8.54
C ILE A 349 5.80 0.21 -8.22
N LYS A 350 6.90 -0.54 -8.36
CA LYS A 350 8.23 0.07 -8.45
C LYS A 350 8.31 0.86 -9.75
N SER A 351 8.85 2.06 -9.67
CA SER A 351 9.04 2.95 -10.83
C SER A 351 10.37 3.69 -10.68
N LYS A 352 10.87 4.34 -11.73
CA LYS A 352 12.20 4.98 -11.68
C LYS A 352 12.35 5.90 -10.45
N GLY A 353 13.31 5.60 -9.58
CA GLY A 353 13.64 6.37 -8.38
C GLY A 353 12.76 6.12 -7.14
N GLY A 354 11.78 5.22 -7.20
CA GLY A 354 10.96 4.86 -6.04
C GLY A 354 9.70 4.09 -6.43
N TYR A 355 8.54 4.57 -6.00
CA TYR A 355 7.26 3.86 -6.13
C TYR A 355 6.16 4.76 -6.64
N LEU A 356 5.22 4.18 -7.39
CA LEU A 356 3.98 4.82 -7.77
C LEU A 356 2.84 4.07 -7.11
N LEU A 357 2.11 4.75 -6.23
CA LEU A 357 0.99 4.20 -5.48
C LEU A 357 -0.32 4.64 -6.14
N VAL A 358 -1.29 3.76 -6.16
CA VAL A 358 -2.69 4.09 -6.46
C VAL A 358 -3.56 3.80 -5.25
N GLY A 359 -4.57 4.63 -5.08
CA GLY A 359 -5.45 4.55 -3.95
C GLY A 359 -6.74 5.35 -4.12
N SER A 360 -7.36 5.63 -2.99
CA SER A 360 -8.57 6.47 -2.90
C SER A 360 -8.35 7.56 -1.86
N SER A 361 -8.75 8.79 -2.17
CA SER A 361 -8.64 9.92 -1.23
C SER A 361 -9.95 10.67 -1.13
N SER A 362 -10.42 10.90 0.09
CA SER A 362 -11.48 11.87 0.39
C SER A 362 -10.92 13.24 0.77
N ALA A 363 -9.61 13.33 1.02
CA ALA A 363 -8.94 14.58 1.36
C ALA A 363 -8.67 15.48 0.13
N TYR A 364 -8.37 14.84 -1.00
CA TYR A 364 -7.97 15.49 -2.25
C TYR A 364 -9.03 15.32 -3.34
N SER A 365 -10.30 15.21 -2.95
CA SER A 365 -11.41 14.94 -3.86
C SER A 365 -12.23 16.17 -4.25
N ARG A 366 -13.05 16.00 -5.29
CA ARG A 366 -14.08 16.96 -5.73
C ARG A 366 -15.47 16.62 -5.17
N GLY A 367 -15.54 15.75 -4.16
CA GLY A 367 -16.79 15.20 -3.62
C GLY A 367 -16.54 14.04 -2.65
N GLY A 368 -16.96 12.84 -3.05
CA GLY A 368 -16.73 11.59 -2.31
C GLY A 368 -15.26 11.19 -2.27
N TYR A 369 -14.97 9.90 -2.38
CA TYR A 369 -13.61 9.46 -2.68
C TYR A 369 -13.26 9.74 -4.15
N ASP A 370 -12.03 10.15 -4.44
CA ASP A 370 -11.49 10.18 -5.80
C ASP A 370 -10.30 9.21 -5.93
N VAL A 371 -10.04 8.73 -7.15
CA VAL A 371 -8.81 7.96 -7.46
C VAL A 371 -7.62 8.85 -7.13
N TRP A 372 -6.66 8.32 -6.37
CA TRP A 372 -5.47 9.06 -5.97
C TRP A 372 -4.21 8.34 -6.44
N LEU A 373 -3.40 9.02 -7.25
CA LEU A 373 -2.14 8.51 -7.78
C LEU A 373 -0.98 9.31 -7.20
N ILE A 374 -0.02 8.62 -6.58
CA ILE A 374 1.05 9.24 -5.79
C ILE A 374 2.40 8.71 -6.24
N LYS A 375 3.28 9.62 -6.66
CA LYS A 375 4.69 9.30 -6.90
C LYS A 375 5.50 9.59 -5.65
N VAL A 376 6.08 8.54 -5.08
CA VAL A 376 6.93 8.58 -3.89
C VAL A 376 8.35 8.18 -4.28
N TYR A 377 9.34 8.90 -3.78
CA TYR A 377 10.75 8.54 -3.98
C TYR A 377 11.25 7.77 -2.77
N GLU A 378 12.20 6.87 -2.99
CA GLU A 378 12.88 6.22 -1.88
C GLU A 378 13.60 7.28 -1.04
N SER A 379 13.33 7.29 0.27
CA SER A 379 14.08 8.11 1.22
C SER A 379 15.50 7.54 1.34
N LYS A 380 16.49 8.31 0.89
CA LYS A 380 17.89 7.86 0.83
C LYS A 380 18.72 8.29 2.04
N ILE A 381 18.10 8.96 3.00
CA ILE A 381 18.75 9.53 4.19
C ILE A 381 17.93 9.18 5.43
N GLU A 382 18.54 8.54 6.41
CA GLU A 382 17.98 8.37 7.76
C GLU A 382 18.63 9.37 8.72
N ILE A 383 17.83 9.90 9.64
CA ILE A 383 18.30 10.76 10.73
C ILE A 383 17.93 10.11 12.05
N GLU A 384 18.85 10.01 12.99
CA GLU A 384 18.61 9.65 14.39
C GLU A 384 19.09 10.77 15.30
N ILE A 385 18.31 11.11 16.33
CA ILE A 385 18.68 12.12 17.33
C ILE A 385 18.77 11.42 18.68
N LYS A 386 19.94 11.48 19.32
CA LYS A 386 20.17 10.96 20.67
C LYS A 386 20.57 12.08 21.63
N GLY A 387 19.97 12.06 22.82
CA GLY A 387 20.33 12.90 23.95
C GLY A 387 21.59 12.39 24.67
N GLY A 388 22.08 13.15 25.64
CA GLY A 388 23.30 12.87 26.39
C GLY A 388 23.98 14.17 26.83
N LEU A 389 25.31 14.19 26.86
CA LEU A 389 26.04 15.47 26.81
C LEU A 389 25.82 16.07 25.41
N GLY A 390 25.08 17.16 25.30
CA GLY A 390 24.68 17.74 24.02
C GLY A 390 23.71 16.88 23.20
N ILE A 391 23.59 17.20 21.92
CA ILE A 391 22.78 16.48 20.95
C ILE A 391 23.71 15.69 20.03
N ASN A 392 23.46 14.39 19.88
CA ASN A 392 24.11 13.57 18.85
C ASN A 392 23.10 13.33 17.73
N ILE A 393 23.48 13.72 16.52
CA ILE A 393 22.70 13.46 15.31
C ILE A 393 23.48 12.45 14.50
N PHE A 394 22.83 11.35 14.15
CA PHE A 394 23.36 10.35 13.24
C PHE A 394 22.62 10.48 11.92
N ILE A 395 23.36 10.74 10.86
CA ILE A 395 22.83 10.85 9.50
C ILE A 395 23.40 9.66 8.75
N LYS A 396 22.53 8.76 8.30
CA LYS A 396 22.94 7.61 7.50
C LYS A 396 22.55 7.87 6.06
N ASN A 397 23.55 8.00 5.19
CA ASN A 397 23.33 8.07 3.75
C ASN A 397 23.23 6.64 3.21
N LEU A 398 22.03 6.24 2.80
CA LEU A 398 21.71 4.87 2.39
C LEU A 398 22.16 4.57 0.96
N GLU A 399 22.35 5.60 0.13
CA GLU A 399 22.88 5.49 -1.23
C GLU A 399 23.92 6.59 -1.53
N ASN A 400 24.71 6.47 -2.60
CA ASN A 400 25.75 7.45 -3.00
C ASN A 400 25.15 8.79 -3.48
N GLU A 401 24.44 9.54 -2.62
CA GLU A 401 23.87 10.84 -2.96
C GLU A 401 24.63 12.02 -2.37
N SER A 402 24.76 13.08 -3.18
CA SER A 402 25.18 14.40 -2.74
C SER A 402 24.08 15.00 -1.86
N ILE A 403 24.40 15.20 -0.58
CA ILE A 403 23.47 15.80 0.39
C ILE A 403 23.58 17.32 0.28
N THR A 404 22.46 18.02 0.18
CA THR A 404 22.46 19.50 0.15
C THR A 404 21.62 20.06 1.29
N ASN A 405 22.02 21.22 1.82
CA ASN A 405 21.26 22.00 2.80
C ASN A 405 20.93 21.25 4.12
N VAL A 406 21.97 20.89 4.90
CA VAL A 406 21.81 20.38 6.26
C VAL A 406 21.54 21.55 7.22
N GLU A 407 20.28 21.68 7.64
CA GLU A 407 19.82 22.71 8.57
C GLU A 407 19.50 22.09 9.94
N PHE A 408 19.92 22.75 11.04
CA PHE A 408 19.49 22.37 12.38
C PHE A 408 19.03 23.58 13.18
N ASN A 409 17.99 23.38 13.98
CA ASN A 409 17.55 24.37 14.95
C ASN A 409 17.18 23.73 16.28
N VAL A 410 17.59 24.41 17.36
CA VAL A 410 17.22 24.07 18.72
C VAL A 410 16.47 25.26 19.30
N ALA A 411 15.17 25.09 19.53
CA ALA A 411 14.34 26.13 20.15
C ALA A 411 14.24 25.86 21.66
N ILE A 412 14.78 26.74 22.51
CA ILE A 412 14.73 26.65 23.98
C ILE A 412 13.94 27.84 24.51
N MET A 413 12.83 27.58 25.22
CA MET A 413 12.01 28.63 25.86
C MET A 413 11.66 29.83 24.94
N GLY A 414 11.39 29.58 23.66
CA GLY A 414 11.07 30.62 22.67
C GLY A 414 12.27 31.29 22.00
N PHE A 415 13.51 31.03 22.44
CA PHE A 415 14.72 31.43 21.74
C PHE A 415 15.14 30.33 20.76
N ILE A 416 15.35 30.69 19.49
CA ILE A 416 15.84 29.76 18.47
C ILE A 416 17.36 29.92 18.37
N LEU A 417 18.11 28.91 18.80
CA LEU A 417 19.50 28.76 18.38
C LEU A 417 19.49 28.16 16.98
N PHE A 418 19.85 28.99 16.00
CA PHE A 418 20.16 28.53 14.66
C PHE A 418 21.60 28.05 14.62
N GLY A 419 21.82 26.91 13.98
CA GLY A 419 23.10 26.66 13.36
C GLY A 419 22.90 26.06 11.98
N LYS A 420 23.70 26.52 11.04
CA LYS A 420 23.77 25.98 9.69
C LYS A 420 25.11 25.25 9.62
N VAL A 421 25.09 23.93 9.43
CA VAL A 421 26.36 23.16 9.39
C VAL A 421 27.06 23.35 8.05
N SER A 422 26.34 23.67 6.97
CA SER A 422 26.94 23.95 5.67
C SER A 422 26.05 24.81 4.76
N GLU A 423 26.70 25.62 3.92
CA GLU A 423 26.13 26.13 2.67
C GLU A 423 26.74 25.34 1.52
N GLY A 424 25.91 24.71 0.68
CA GLY A 424 26.34 23.95 -0.50
C GLY A 424 26.17 22.43 -0.40
N ASN A 425 26.69 21.73 -1.41
CA ASN A 425 26.69 20.26 -1.48
C ASN A 425 27.69 19.71 -0.45
N LEU A 426 27.20 18.92 0.50
CA LEU A 426 27.99 17.95 1.24
C LEU A 426 27.96 16.64 0.45
N ASP A 427 29.00 16.38 -0.34
CA ASP A 427 29.22 15.05 -0.91
C ASP A 427 29.60 14.10 0.23
N LEU A 428 28.59 13.39 0.72
CA LEU A 428 28.73 12.43 1.78
C LEU A 428 28.70 11.04 1.16
N PRO A 429 29.83 10.30 1.15
CA PRO A 429 29.80 8.91 0.71
C PRO A 429 28.84 8.09 1.58
N PRO A 430 28.32 6.95 1.08
CA PRO A 430 27.53 6.01 1.84
C PRO A 430 28.20 5.70 3.16
N GLY A 431 27.43 5.85 4.23
CA GLY A 431 28.00 5.79 5.57
C GLY A 431 27.22 6.61 6.58
N GLU A 432 27.73 6.60 7.80
CA GLU A 432 27.14 7.27 8.95
C GLU A 432 27.96 8.50 9.31
N ILE A 433 27.30 9.66 9.37
CA ILE A 433 27.88 10.89 9.89
C ILE A 433 27.30 11.14 11.26
N LYS A 434 28.20 11.37 12.21
CA LYS A 434 27.84 11.79 13.55
C LYS A 434 28.13 13.27 13.72
N LEU A 435 27.09 14.06 13.96
CA LEU A 435 27.23 15.44 14.40
C LEU A 435 27.01 15.50 15.90
N HIS A 436 27.94 16.16 16.59
CA HIS A 436 27.83 16.44 18.01
C HIS A 436 27.64 17.93 18.21
N ILE A 437 26.50 18.32 18.77
CA ILE A 437 26.14 19.72 18.98
C ILE A 437 26.12 19.96 20.49
N PRO A 438 27.08 20.74 21.03
CA PRO A 438 27.00 21.15 22.42
C PRO A 438 25.81 22.10 22.58
N VAL A 439 24.96 21.81 23.54
CA VAL A 439 23.83 22.66 23.90
C VAL A 439 23.92 22.95 25.38
N PHE A 440 23.78 24.23 25.74
CA PHE A 440 23.70 24.67 27.12
C PHE A 440 22.41 25.43 27.32
N GLY A 441 21.65 25.04 28.34
CA GLY A 441 20.40 25.71 28.65
C GLY A 441 19.63 25.01 29.76
N PHE A 442 18.43 25.51 30.00
CA PHE A 442 17.50 24.88 30.93
C PHE A 442 16.09 25.02 30.37
N GLY A 443 15.36 23.90 30.24
CA GLY A 443 13.96 23.90 29.85
C GLY A 443 13.62 22.99 28.69
N ASN A 444 12.32 22.98 28.35
CA ASN A 444 11.83 22.23 27.19
C ASN A 444 12.37 22.84 25.90
N ALA A 445 12.75 21.96 24.98
CA ALA A 445 13.25 22.34 23.67
C ALA A 445 12.71 21.42 22.58
N LYS A 446 12.72 21.94 21.34
CA LYS A 446 12.44 21.14 20.14
C LYS A 446 13.65 21.22 19.22
N ILE A 447 14.20 20.06 18.92
CA ILE A 447 15.27 19.87 17.94
C ILE A 447 14.57 19.61 16.61
N ARG A 448 14.98 20.28 15.54
CA ARG A 448 14.62 19.92 14.16
C ARG A 448 15.88 19.87 13.32
N ILE A 449 15.92 18.90 12.42
CA ILE A 449 17.00 18.67 11.49
C ILE A 449 16.36 18.44 10.15
N ARG A 450 16.81 19.18 9.14
CA ARG A 450 16.36 19.02 7.76
C ARG A 450 17.56 18.73 6.87
N ILE A 451 17.40 17.73 6.01
CA ILE A 451 18.40 17.32 5.02
C ILE A 451 17.65 17.08 3.71
N GLY A 452 17.77 18.03 2.77
CA GLY A 452 16.90 18.06 1.59
C GLY A 452 15.42 18.08 1.99
N ASP A 453 14.72 16.99 1.70
CA ASP A 453 13.29 16.80 1.99
C ASP A 453 13.01 15.94 3.24
N VAL A 454 14.04 15.39 3.87
CA VAL A 454 13.92 14.62 5.12
C VAL A 454 14.01 15.57 6.30
N GLU A 455 12.95 15.66 7.11
CA GLU A 455 12.95 16.38 8.38
C GLU A 455 12.73 15.40 9.54
N LYS A 456 13.55 15.52 10.58
CA LYS A 456 13.30 14.86 11.86
C LYS A 456 13.27 15.87 12.98
N SER A 457 12.29 15.71 13.88
CA SER A 457 12.19 16.55 15.07
C SER A 457 12.04 15.72 16.34
N ALA A 458 12.59 16.21 17.43
CA ALA A 458 12.49 15.58 18.73
C ALA A 458 12.21 16.64 19.80
N ASN A 459 11.25 16.35 20.67
CA ASN A 459 11.08 17.12 21.89
C ASN A 459 12.12 16.66 22.90
N CYS A 460 12.76 17.60 23.59
CA CYS A 460 13.75 17.29 24.60
C CYS A 460 13.65 18.25 25.79
N PHE A 461 14.33 17.88 26.87
CA PHE A 461 14.57 18.75 28.01
C PHE A 461 16.07 18.98 28.14
N VAL A 462 16.48 20.24 28.15
CA VAL A 462 17.87 20.64 28.33
C VAL A 462 18.10 20.94 29.82
N PHE A 463 19.16 20.38 30.40
CA PHE A 463 19.59 20.59 31.77
C PHE A 463 21.12 20.78 31.82
N GLY A 464 21.56 22.04 31.77
CA GLY A 464 22.99 22.35 31.64
C GLY A 464 23.53 21.83 30.31
N PRO A 465 24.61 21.03 30.28
CA PRO A 465 25.10 20.38 29.08
C PRO A 465 24.30 19.13 28.68
N PHE A 466 23.35 18.67 29.50
CA PHE A 466 22.64 17.42 29.25
C PHE A 466 21.35 17.66 28.47
N VAL A 467 21.09 16.82 27.47
CA VAL A 467 19.84 16.82 26.68
C VAL A 467 19.15 15.48 26.86
N LEU A 468 17.92 15.50 27.34
CA LEU A 468 17.06 14.33 27.51
C LEU A 468 16.02 14.34 26.40
N ILE A 469 16.11 13.40 25.46
CA ILE A 469 15.13 13.27 24.37
C ILE A 469 13.94 12.44 24.87
N ARG A 470 12.73 12.89 24.52
CA ARG A 470 11.47 12.20 24.84
C ARG A 470 11.00 11.32 23.70
#